data_AF-A0A936F3J6-F1
#
_entry.id   AF-A0A936F3J6-F1
#
_cell.length_a   1.000
_cell.length_b   1.000
_cell.length_c   1.000
_cell.angle_alpha   90.00
_cell.angle_beta   90.00
_cell.angle_gamma   90.00
#
_symmetry.space_group_name_H-M   'P 1'
#
loop_
_entity.id
_entity.type
_entity.pdbx_description
1 polymer ?
#
loop_
_entity_poly.entity_id
_entity_poly.type
_entity_poly.pdbx_seq_one_letter_code
_entity_poly.pdbx_strand_id
1 'polypeptide(L)'
;MSRLAQHTRDLVADARMSLLFTARLTEDQDPLALPRVTLQGAAEAIAADSGEYEQAAEAYLARFPQAEMTLGLGDFSFFRLRPATGRLVLGFGRALSLDAAQIQAALSPER
;
A
#
# COMPACT_ATOMS: atom_id res chain seq x y z
N MET A 1 7.10 7.61 -3.39
CA MET A 1 8.19 6.75 -3.90
C MET A 1 9.27 7.65 -4.51
N SER A 2 10.49 7.67 -3.98
CA SER A 2 11.61 8.44 -4.57
C SER A 2 12.14 7.72 -5.81
N ARG A 3 12.38 8.45 -6.90
CA ARG A 3 13.01 7.93 -8.12
C ARG A 3 14.42 7.36 -7.88
N LEU A 4 15.08 7.80 -6.81
CA LEU A 4 16.40 7.31 -6.41
C LEU A 4 16.35 6.00 -5.62
N ALA A 5 15.18 5.59 -5.11
CA ALA A 5 15.04 4.34 -4.38
C ALA A 5 15.02 3.13 -5.34
N GLN A 6 15.66 2.03 -4.93
CA GLN A 6 15.73 0.81 -5.74
C GLN A 6 14.34 0.26 -6.04
N HIS A 7 13.46 0.21 -5.04
CA HIS A 7 12.08 -0.27 -5.22
C HIS A 7 11.30 0.55 -6.26
N THR A 8 11.61 1.83 -6.47
CA THR A 8 10.92 2.64 -7.48
C THR A 8 11.42 2.30 -8.87
N ARG A 9 12.73 2.08 -9.03
CA ARG A 9 13.30 1.60 -10.29
C ARG A 9 12.74 0.23 -10.67
N ASP A 10 12.65 -0.68 -9.68
CA ASP A 10 12.10 -2.02 -9.88
C ASP A 10 10.63 -1.94 -10.31
N LEU A 11 9.81 -1.12 -9.64
CA LEU A 11 8.39 -0.93 -9.99
C LEU A 11 8.18 -0.31 -11.37
N VAL A 12 9.08 0.59 -11.80
CA VAL A 12 9.01 1.19 -13.15
C VAL A 12 9.38 0.16 -14.22
N ALA A 13 10.31 -0.75 -13.94
CA ALA A 13 10.69 -1.82 -14.86
C ALA A 13 9.65 -2.95 -14.90
N ASP A 14 9.05 -3.27 -13.76
CA ASP A 14 8.00 -4.28 -13.60
C ASP A 14 7.01 -3.85 -12.53
N ALA A 15 5.77 -3.57 -12.95
CA ALA A 15 4.74 -3.06 -12.08
C ALA A 15 4.26 -4.07 -11.02
N ARG A 16 4.59 -5.36 -11.14
CA ARG A 16 4.12 -6.41 -10.22
C ARG A 16 4.73 -6.20 -8.83
N MET A 17 3.87 -6.20 -7.82
CA MET A 17 4.31 -5.95 -6.45
C MET A 17 3.47 -6.73 -5.42
N SER A 18 3.99 -6.79 -4.20
CA SER A 18 3.31 -7.36 -3.05
C SER A 18 3.51 -6.45 -1.83
N LEU A 19 2.44 -6.14 -1.11
CA LEU A 19 2.49 -5.41 0.15
C LEU A 19 2.07 -6.33 1.30
N LEU A 20 2.84 -6.33 2.38
CA LEU A 20 2.50 -7.00 3.63
C LEU A 20 2.08 -5.96 4.66
N PHE A 21 0.87 -6.10 5.18
CA PHE A 21 0.40 -5.36 6.34
C PHE A 21 0.29 -6.31 7.52
N THR A 22 0.82 -5.91 8.66
CA THR A 22 0.71 -6.68 9.91
C THR A 22 0.00 -5.85 10.95
N ALA A 23 -0.71 -6.52 11.86
CA ALA A 23 -1.01 -5.90 13.14
C ALA A 23 0.29 -5.48 13.84
N ARG A 24 0.19 -4.52 14.76
CA ARG A 24 1.31 -4.17 15.62
C ARG A 24 1.61 -5.35 16.55
N LEU A 25 2.84 -5.82 16.56
CA LEU A 25 3.32 -6.81 17.52
C LEU A 25 3.51 -6.14 18.89
N THR A 26 2.98 -6.75 19.95
CA THR A 26 3.26 -6.38 21.35
C THR A 26 4.13 -7.45 22.01
N GLU A 27 4.77 -7.11 23.13
CA GLU A 27 5.75 -7.99 23.82
C GLU A 27 5.16 -9.37 24.19
N ASP A 28 3.87 -9.46 24.53
CA ASP A 28 3.20 -10.69 24.95
C ASP A 28 2.55 -11.50 23.81
N GLN A 29 2.74 -11.12 22.54
CA GLN A 29 2.12 -11.78 21.39
C GLN A 29 3.07 -12.75 20.69
N ASP A 30 2.55 -13.92 20.30
CA ASP A 30 3.26 -14.84 19.40
C ASP A 30 3.30 -14.26 17.96
N PRO A 31 4.49 -13.97 17.40
CA PRO A 31 4.63 -13.46 16.04
C PRO A 31 4.00 -14.37 14.97
N LEU A 32 3.95 -15.69 15.20
CA LEU A 32 3.37 -16.64 14.26
C LEU A 32 1.84 -16.51 14.16
N ALA A 33 1.22 -16.12 15.28
CA ALA A 33 -0.22 -15.86 15.37
C ALA A 33 -0.63 -14.44 14.95
N LEU A 34 0.32 -13.55 14.67
CA LEU A 34 0.06 -12.13 14.40
C LEU A 34 -0.81 -11.97 13.13
N PRO A 35 -1.97 -11.27 13.22
CA PRO A 35 -2.79 -10.98 12.07
C PRO A 35 -2.03 -10.22 10.99
N ARG A 36 -2.15 -10.67 9.75
CA ARG A 36 -1.45 -10.08 8.61
C ARG A 36 -2.22 -10.31 7.32
N VAL A 37 -2.09 -9.37 6.39
CA VAL A 37 -2.60 -9.52 5.03
C VAL A 37 -1.49 -9.20 4.03
N THR A 38 -1.30 -10.12 3.07
CA THR A 38 -0.47 -9.88 1.90
C THR A 38 -1.37 -9.54 0.73
N LEU A 39 -1.20 -8.37 0.12
CA LEU A 39 -1.88 -7.98 -1.12
C LEU A 39 -0.90 -8.09 -2.28
N GLN A 40 -1.30 -8.76 -3.36
CA GLN A 40 -0.50 -8.90 -4.58
C GLN A 40 -1.24 -8.24 -5.74
N GLY A 41 -0.50 -7.56 -6.61
CA GLY A 41 -1.10 -6.83 -7.72
C GLY A 41 -0.07 -6.03 -8.51
N ALA A 42 -0.52 -4.92 -9.09
CA ALA A 42 0.33 -4.02 -9.85
C ALA A 42 0.35 -2.61 -9.25
N ALA A 43 1.47 -1.93 -9.35
CA ALA A 43 1.59 -0.51 -9.08
C ALA A 43 1.33 0.30 -10.35
N GLU A 44 0.56 1.38 -10.24
CA GLU A 44 0.39 2.36 -11.33
C GLU A 44 0.87 3.72 -10.84
N ALA A 45 1.78 4.36 -11.57
CA ALA A 45 2.19 5.72 -11.26
C ALA A 45 1.01 6.68 -11.42
N ILE A 46 0.85 7.61 -10.47
CA ILE A 46 -0.11 8.70 -10.55
C ILE A 46 0.59 9.88 -11.21
N ALA A 47 0.03 10.39 -12.32
CA ALA A 47 0.61 11.49 -13.07
C ALA A 47 0.59 12.78 -12.23
N ALA A 48 1.71 13.51 -12.18
CA ALA A 48 1.90 14.66 -11.29
C ALA A 48 0.97 15.85 -11.61
N ASP A 49 0.48 15.94 -12.84
CA ASP A 49 -0.43 16.96 -13.35
C ASP A 49 -1.91 16.53 -13.29
N SER A 50 -2.21 15.40 -12.64
CA SER A 50 -3.58 14.88 -12.52
C SER A 50 -4.24 15.32 -11.22
N GLY A 51 -5.58 15.48 -11.23
CA GLY A 51 -6.35 15.71 -10.01
C GLY A 51 -6.27 14.54 -9.01
N GLU A 52 -5.97 13.31 -9.47
CA GLU A 52 -5.70 12.18 -8.57
C GLU A 52 -4.42 12.40 -7.74
N TYR A 53 -3.40 13.07 -8.30
CA TYR A 53 -2.18 13.40 -7.58
C TYR A 53 -2.46 14.40 -6.46
N GLU A 54 -3.22 15.46 -6.75
CA GLU A 54 -3.60 16.47 -5.76
C GLU A 54 -4.35 15.84 -4.58
N GLN A 55 -5.33 14.98 -4.86
CA GLN A 55 -6.08 14.23 -3.83
C GLN A 55 -5.17 13.32 -3.01
N ALA A 56 -4.26 12.59 -3.66
CA ALA A 56 -3.31 11.72 -2.97
C ALA A 56 -2.34 12.53 -2.09
N ALA A 57 -1.85 13.67 -2.57
CA ALA A 57 -0.97 14.56 -1.84
C ALA A 57 -1.66 15.13 -0.60
N GLU A 58 -2.91 15.62 -0.74
CA GLU A 58 -3.72 16.14 0.36
C GLU A 58 -3.93 15.07 1.45
N ALA A 59 -4.40 13.87 1.06
CA ALA A 59 -4.61 12.77 2.00
C ALA A 59 -3.31 12.33 2.69
N TYR A 60 -2.19 12.31 1.96
CA TYR A 60 -0.90 11.92 2.51
C TYR A 60 -0.36 12.97 3.49
N LEU A 61 -0.45 14.26 3.16
CA LEU A 61 0.02 15.35 4.02
C LEU A 61 -0.86 15.54 5.26
N ALA A 62 -2.17 15.31 5.16
CA ALA A 62 -3.05 15.26 6.33
C ALA A 62 -2.60 14.20 7.34
N ARG A 63 -2.03 13.08 6.86
CA ARG A 63 -1.54 11.99 7.71
C ARG A 63 -0.09 12.16 8.16
N PHE A 64 0.75 12.74 7.30
CA PHE A 64 2.20 12.89 7.48
C PHE A 64 2.65 14.32 7.10
N PRO A 65 2.35 15.34 7.93
CA PRO A 65 2.65 16.74 7.61
C PRO A 65 4.14 17.00 7.31
N GLN A 66 5.03 16.28 7.98
CA GLN A 66 6.49 16.39 7.79
C GLN A 66 6.98 15.99 6.38
N ALA A 67 6.13 15.36 5.57
CA ALA A 67 6.48 14.94 4.23
C ALA A 67 6.44 16.06 3.19
N GLU A 68 5.93 17.26 3.54
CA GLU A 68 5.80 18.41 2.63
C GLU A 68 7.12 18.73 1.92
N MET A 69 8.20 18.88 2.69
CA MET A 69 9.54 19.14 2.13
C MET A 69 9.97 18.03 1.17
N THR A 70 9.67 16.76 1.48
CA THR A 70 10.08 15.61 0.68
C THR A 70 9.31 15.55 -0.64
N LEU A 71 8.01 15.84 -0.63
CA LEU A 71 7.21 15.94 -1.85
C LEU A 71 7.65 17.13 -2.73
N GLY A 72 8.21 18.18 -2.12
CA GLY A 72 8.79 19.32 -2.83
C GLY A 72 10.13 19.06 -3.54
N LEU A 73 10.81 17.93 -3.28
CA LEU A 73 12.11 17.60 -3.90
C LEU A 73 12.02 17.24 -5.40
N GLY A 74 10.81 17.02 -5.92
CA GLY A 74 10.56 16.77 -7.35
C GLY A 74 10.95 15.39 -7.86
N ASP A 75 11.61 14.54 -7.06
CA ASP A 75 11.92 13.15 -7.39
C ASP A 75 10.95 12.14 -6.74
N PHE A 76 9.98 12.61 -5.95
CA PHE A 76 8.96 11.77 -5.33
C PHE A 76 7.69 11.72 -6.19
N SER A 77 7.12 10.52 -6.31
CA SER A 77 5.84 10.31 -6.99
C SER A 77 4.93 9.38 -6.18
N PHE A 78 3.62 9.54 -6.35
CA PHE A 78 2.64 8.62 -5.82
C PHE A 78 2.42 7.46 -6.79
N PHE A 79 2.15 6.28 -6.23
CA PHE A 79 1.77 5.08 -6.95
C PHE A 79 0.49 4.54 -6.33
N ARG A 80 -0.46 4.14 -7.17
CA ARG A 80 -1.68 3.44 -6.78
C ARG A 80 -1.43 1.93 -6.84
N LEU A 81 -1.91 1.20 -5.84
CA LEU A 81 -1.97 -0.26 -5.89
C LEU A 81 -3.27 -0.69 -6.58
N ARG A 82 -3.17 -1.60 -7.55
CA ARG A 82 -4.28 -2.39 -8.09
C ARG A 82 -4.18 -3.82 -7.55
N PRO A 83 -4.84 -4.13 -6.42
CA PRO A 83 -4.77 -5.47 -5.84
C PRO A 83 -5.54 -6.46 -6.71
N ALA A 84 -4.93 -7.62 -6.98
CA ALA A 84 -5.53 -8.72 -7.74
C ALA A 84 -5.91 -9.88 -6.82
N THR A 85 -5.06 -10.20 -5.85
CA THR A 85 -5.27 -11.27 -4.88
C THR A 85 -4.77 -10.85 -3.50
N GLY A 86 -5.34 -11.46 -2.47
CA GLY A 86 -4.96 -11.24 -1.09
C GLY A 86 -4.84 -12.54 -0.31
N ARG A 87 -3.95 -12.57 0.68
CA ARG A 87 -3.87 -13.64 1.66
C ARG A 87 -3.95 -13.06 3.06
N LEU A 88 -5.09 -13.26 3.72
CA LEU A 88 -5.34 -12.85 5.09
C LEU A 88 -5.06 -14.01 6.03
N VAL A 89 -4.25 -13.78 7.06
CA VAL A 89 -3.97 -14.71 8.15
C VAL A 89 -4.38 -14.03 9.45
N LEU A 90 -5.27 -14.66 10.23
CA LEU A 90 -5.82 -14.13 11.49
C LEU A 90 -5.28 -14.89 12.72
N GLY A 91 -4.16 -15.58 12.56
CA GLY A 91 -3.57 -16.48 13.54
C GLY A 91 -3.66 -17.95 13.12
N PHE A 92 -3.40 -18.84 14.07
CA PHE A 92 -3.32 -20.28 13.80
C PHE A 92 -4.61 -20.85 13.20
N GLY A 93 -4.45 -21.62 12.12
CA GLY A 93 -5.56 -22.29 11.44
C GLY A 93 -6.58 -21.38 10.75
N ARG A 94 -6.38 -20.06 10.75
CA ARG A 94 -7.36 -19.08 10.25
C ARG A 94 -6.75 -18.26 9.12
N ALA A 95 -6.96 -18.69 7.89
CA ALA A 95 -6.48 -17.98 6.72
C ALA A 95 -7.51 -17.99 5.58
N LEU A 96 -7.61 -16.85 4.88
CA LEU A 96 -8.53 -16.62 3.78
C LEU A 96 -7.74 -16.16 2.56
N SER A 97 -8.06 -16.72 1.40
CA SER A 97 -7.66 -16.12 0.12
C SER A 97 -8.74 -15.14 -0.29
N LEU A 98 -8.32 -13.94 -0.71
CA LEU A 98 -9.19 -12.86 -1.16
C LEU A 98 -9.01 -12.66 -2.65
N ASP A 99 -10.11 -12.53 -3.38
CA ASP A 99 -10.10 -12.04 -4.76
C ASP A 99 -10.16 -10.50 -4.82
N ALA A 100 -10.01 -9.95 -6.02
CA ALA A 100 -10.03 -8.50 -6.25
C ALA A 100 -11.36 -7.85 -5.80
N ALA A 101 -12.50 -8.53 -5.96
CA ALA A 101 -13.80 -7.98 -5.60
C ALA A 101 -13.98 -7.89 -4.08
N GLN A 102 -13.55 -8.92 -3.35
CA GLN A 102 -13.54 -8.94 -1.89
C GLN A 102 -12.60 -7.86 -1.33
N ILE A 103 -11.44 -7.65 -1.95
CA ILE A 103 -10.51 -6.59 -1.56
C ILE A 103 -11.14 -5.22 -1.81
N GLN A 104 -11.72 -5.00 -2.99
CA GLN A 104 -12.36 -3.73 -3.33
C GLN A 104 -13.53 -3.41 -2.41
N ALA A 105 -14.34 -4.40 -2.04
CA ALA A 105 -15.44 -4.23 -1.10
C ALA A 105 -14.94 -3.78 0.28
N ALA A 106 -13.82 -4.34 0.76
CA ALA A 106 -13.23 -3.98 2.04
C ALA A 106 -12.49 -2.62 2.06
N LEU A 107 -12.04 -2.13 0.89
CA LEU A 107 -11.37 -0.83 0.75
C LEU A 107 -12.32 0.32 0.44
N SER A 108 -13.51 0.01 -0.05
CA SER A 108 -14.56 1.01 -0.20
C SER A 108 -14.92 1.53 1.18
N PRO A 109 -14.82 2.85 1.44
CA PRO A 109 -15.35 3.38 2.69
C PRO A 109 -16.84 3.03 2.72
N GLU A 110 -17.25 2.21 3.69
CA GLU A 110 -18.68 2.11 3.98
C GLU A 110 -19.18 3.51 4.39
N ARG A 111 -20.42 3.81 3.98
CA ARG A 111 -21.18 5.02 4.34
C ARG A 111 -21.09 5.38 5.82
#